data_AF-X1GJ97-F1
#
_entry.id   AF-X1GJ97-F1
#
_cell.length_a   1.000
_cell.length_b   1.000
_cell.length_c   1.000
_cell.angle_alpha   90.00
_cell.angle_beta   90.00
_cell.angle_gamma   90.00
#
_symmetry.space_group_name_H-M   'P 1'
#
loop_
_entity.id
_entity.type
_entity.pdbx_description
1 polymer ?
#
loop_
_entity_poly.entity_id
_entity_poly.type
_entity_poly.pdbx_seq_one_letter_code
_entity_poly.pdbx_strand_id
1 'polypeptide(L)'
;LMNRIPTLDRYLALFTRASSSDLAVGEASPQYLYSKTAIRNVRDFEPNARLIVMLRNPIDLAQAAHMECLYWGVENETNFERAWRLQAMRREGRRIPRSCTQPTVLLWEEMARVGE
;
A
#
# COMPACT_ATOMS: atom_id res chain seq x y z
N LEU A 1 12.45 -12.65 0.77
CA LEU A 1 13.06 -11.71 1.74
C LEU A 1 12.72 -10.30 1.29
N MET A 2 11.81 -9.63 1.99
CA MET A 2 11.46 -8.24 1.70
C MET A 2 12.55 -7.35 2.31
N ASN A 3 13.33 -6.65 1.49
CA ASN A 3 14.40 -5.77 1.97
C ASN A 3 13.78 -4.57 2.68
N ARG A 4 13.81 -4.60 4.01
CA ARG A 4 13.31 -3.50 4.84
C ARG A 4 14.30 -2.33 4.83
N ILE A 5 13.78 -1.12 4.66
CA ILE A 5 14.54 0.14 4.69
C ILE A 5 14.10 0.94 5.93
N PRO A 6 14.70 0.67 7.11
CA PRO A 6 14.17 1.18 8.37
C PRO A 6 14.69 2.57 8.77
N THR A 7 15.70 3.11 8.08
CA THR A 7 16.35 4.37 8.44
C THR A 7 16.34 5.36 7.29
N LEU A 8 16.37 6.66 7.65
CA LEU A 8 16.46 7.75 6.67
C LEU A 8 17.70 7.61 5.77
N ASP A 9 18.88 7.32 6.34
CA ASP A 9 20.11 7.16 5.54
C ASP A 9 20.01 6.04 4.50
N ARG A 10 19.36 4.92 4.85
CA ARG A 10 19.15 3.82 3.90
C ARG A 10 18.12 4.19 2.82
N TYR A 11 17.12 5.01 3.16
CA TYR A 11 16.18 5.55 2.19
C TYR A 11 16.88 6.52 1.23
N LEU A 12 17.70 7.44 1.74
CA LEU A 12 18.47 8.37 0.92
C LEU A 12 19.49 7.65 0.01
N ALA A 13 20.04 6.52 0.47
CA ALA A 13 20.95 5.70 -0.33
C ALA A 13 20.31 5.15 -1.62
N LEU A 14 18.97 5.04 -1.70
CA LEU A 14 18.25 4.63 -2.91
C LEU A 14 18.46 5.61 -4.07
N PHE A 15 18.79 6.87 -3.76
CA PHE A 15 18.89 7.96 -4.73
C PHE A 15 20.33 8.31 -5.09
N THR A 16 21.32 7.53 -4.64
CA THR A 16 22.76 7.80 -4.90
C THR A 16 23.16 7.79 -6.37
N ARG A 17 22.30 7.24 -7.25
CA ARG A 17 22.51 7.23 -8.71
C ARG A 17 21.90 8.43 -9.41
N ALA A 18 21.14 9.26 -8.70
CA ALA A 18 20.60 10.50 -9.24
C ALA A 18 21.70 11.54 -9.41
N SER A 19 21.54 12.40 -10.40
CA SER A 19 22.49 13.41 -10.82
C SER A 19 21.81 14.76 -10.99
N SER A 20 22.60 15.83 -11.07
CA SER A 20 22.09 17.17 -11.33
C SER A 20 21.49 17.36 -12.72
N SER A 21 21.71 16.42 -13.65
CA SER A 21 21.11 16.44 -14.99
C SER A 21 19.73 15.79 -15.04
N ASP A 22 19.31 15.08 -14.00
CA ASP A 22 17.98 14.47 -13.95
C ASP A 22 16.90 15.54 -13.76
N LEU A 23 15.86 15.49 -14.60
CA LEU A 23 14.74 16.43 -14.53
C LEU A 23 13.94 16.29 -13.23
N ALA A 24 13.86 15.07 -12.70
CA ALA A 24 13.17 14.76 -11.45
C ALA A 24 13.70 13.44 -10.86
N VAL A 25 13.65 13.36 -9.53
CA VAL A 25 14.01 12.16 -8.74
C VAL A 25 12.83 11.81 -7.85
N GLY A 26 12.47 10.53 -7.78
CA GLY A 26 11.35 10.10 -6.95
C GLY A 26 11.32 8.60 -6.76
N GLU A 27 10.39 8.15 -5.93
CA GLU A 27 10.07 6.74 -5.73
C GLU A 27 8.55 6.55 -5.76
N ALA A 28 8.11 5.31 -5.87
CA ALA A 28 6.71 4.96 -5.86
C ALA A 28 6.43 3.80 -4.92
N SER A 29 5.58 4.06 -3.93
CA SER A 29 5.03 3.04 -3.04
C SER A 29 3.49 3.16 -3.02
N PRO A 30 2.74 2.22 -3.63
CA PRO A 30 1.28 2.32 -3.74
C PRO A 30 0.55 2.48 -2.41
N GLN A 31 1.15 1.98 -1.32
CA GLN A 31 0.58 2.02 0.03
C GLN A 31 0.50 3.43 0.63
N TYR A 32 1.18 4.43 0.05
CA TYR A 32 1.13 5.80 0.59
C TYR A 32 -0.25 6.41 0.58
N LEU A 33 -1.06 6.10 -0.43
CA LEU A 33 -2.41 6.66 -0.55
C LEU A 33 -3.31 6.26 0.63
N TYR A 34 -3.06 5.07 1.22
CA TYR A 34 -3.84 4.53 2.35
C TYR A 34 -3.18 4.79 3.71
N SER A 35 -1.96 5.34 3.72
CA SER A 35 -1.23 5.59 4.96
C SER A 35 -1.73 6.87 5.62
N LYS A 36 -2.11 6.77 6.89
CA LYS A 36 -2.54 7.91 7.72
C LYS A 36 -1.44 8.93 8.00
N THR A 37 -0.18 8.58 7.75
CA THR A 37 1.00 9.42 8.08
C THR A 37 1.87 9.75 6.88
N ALA A 38 1.81 9.00 5.78
CA ALA A 38 2.76 9.14 4.68
C ALA A 38 2.78 10.55 4.09
N ILE A 39 1.63 11.11 3.71
CA ILE A 39 1.55 12.44 3.08
C ILE A 39 2.11 13.53 4.00
N ARG A 40 1.81 13.45 5.31
CA ARG A 40 2.34 14.39 6.30
C ARG A 40 3.85 14.27 6.40
N ASN A 41 4.37 13.05 6.55
CA ASN A 41 5.81 12.81 6.63
C ASN A 41 6.54 13.29 5.37
N VAL A 42 5.96 13.10 4.18
CA VAL A 42 6.53 13.61 2.92
C VAL A 42 6.58 15.14 2.93
N ARG A 43 5.51 15.81 3.36
CA ARG A 43 5.46 17.29 3.43
C ARG A 43 6.39 17.87 4.48
N ASP A 44 6.53 17.19 5.62
CA ASP A 44 7.45 17.59 6.69
C ASP A 44 8.92 17.41 6.25
N PHE A 45 9.20 16.36 5.45
CA PHE A 45 10.54 16.07 4.94
C PHE A 45 10.96 16.95 3.75
N GLU A 46 10.09 17.10 2.75
CA GLU A 46 10.32 17.94 1.57
C GLU A 46 9.00 18.65 1.20
N PRO A 47 8.82 19.91 1.64
CA PRO A 47 7.58 20.65 1.40
C PRO A 47 7.21 20.82 -0.08
N ASN A 48 8.21 20.89 -0.97
CA ASN A 48 8.02 21.09 -2.40
C ASN A 48 7.86 19.79 -3.20
N ALA A 49 7.83 18.63 -2.53
CA ALA A 49 7.64 17.34 -3.19
C ALA A 49 6.33 17.35 -4.00
N ARG A 50 6.43 16.86 -5.24
CA ARG A 50 5.26 16.65 -6.10
C ARG A 50 4.72 15.25 -5.88
N LEU A 51 3.42 15.13 -5.70
CA LEU A 51 2.73 13.86 -5.52
C LEU A 51 2.07 13.48 -6.84
N ILE A 52 2.33 12.27 -7.34
CA ILE A 52 1.66 11.71 -8.51
C ILE A 52 0.72 10.61 -8.02
N VAL A 53 -0.57 10.73 -8.34
CA VAL A 53 -1.60 9.77 -7.94
C VAL A 53 -2.25 9.21 -9.19
N MET A 54 -2.33 7.88 -9.27
CA MET A 54 -3.05 7.16 -10.32
C MET A 54 -4.29 6.53 -9.70
N LEU A 55 -5.47 6.92 -10.18
CA LEU A 55 -6.74 6.39 -9.70
C LEU A 55 -7.29 5.33 -10.67
N ARG A 56 -8.02 4.37 -10.12
CA ARG A 56 -8.73 3.32 -10.84
C ARG A 56 -10.16 3.26 -10.33
N ASN A 57 -11.07 2.69 -11.12
CA ASN A 57 -12.40 2.32 -10.63
C ASN A 57 -12.26 1.53 -9.30
N PRO A 58 -12.92 1.97 -8.22
CA PRO A 58 -12.74 1.38 -6.89
C PRO A 58 -13.16 -0.09 -6.83
N ILE A 59 -14.12 -0.52 -7.64
CA ILE A 59 -14.55 -1.92 -7.72
C ILE A 59 -13.42 -2.77 -8.30
N ASP A 60 -12.84 -2.32 -9.42
CA ASP A 60 -11.75 -3.02 -10.08
C ASP A 60 -10.47 -3.05 -9.22
N LEU A 61 -10.23 -1.97 -8.46
CA LEU A 61 -9.13 -1.87 -7.51
C LEU A 61 -9.27 -2.91 -6.40
N ALA A 62 -10.45 -3.03 -5.78
CA ALA A 62 -10.70 -4.00 -4.71
C ALA A 62 -10.51 -5.45 -5.20
N GLN A 63 -11.01 -5.77 -6.39
CA GLN A 63 -10.84 -7.10 -6.98
C GLN A 63 -9.38 -7.39 -7.32
N ALA A 64 -8.66 -6.44 -7.91
CA ALA A 64 -7.25 -6.60 -8.24
C ALA A 64 -6.38 -6.82 -6.99
N ALA A 65 -6.64 -6.08 -5.91
CA ALA A 65 -5.94 -6.24 -4.63
C ALA A 65 -6.20 -7.61 -3.99
N HIS A 66 -7.45 -8.09 -4.05
CA HIS A 66 -7.79 -9.44 -3.61
C HIS A 66 -7.04 -10.52 -4.40
N MET A 67 -6.97 -10.39 -5.72
CA MET A 67 -6.22 -11.29 -6.59
C MET A 67 -4.70 -11.26 -6.29
N GLU A 68 -4.13 -10.08 -6.07
CA GLU A 68 -2.72 -9.94 -5.68
C GLU A 68 -2.46 -10.62 -4.33
N CYS A 69 -3.35 -10.44 -3.34
CA CYS A 69 -3.22 -11.10 -2.05
C CYS A 69 -3.33 -12.62 -2.15
N LEU A 70 -4.17 -13.15 -3.05
CA LEU A 70 -4.21 -14.59 -3.34
C LEU A 70 -2.91 -15.07 -3.98
N TYR A 71 -2.39 -14.33 -4.98
CA TYR A 71 -1.15 -14.66 -5.67
C TYR A 71 0.04 -14.74 -4.73
N TRP A 72 0.16 -13.79 -3.80
CA TRP A 72 1.23 -13.79 -2.78
C TRP A 72 0.95 -14.69 -1.57
N GLY A 73 -0.19 -15.40 -1.55
CA GLY A 73 -0.58 -16.29 -0.44
C GLY A 73 -0.94 -15.55 0.86
N VAL A 74 -1.20 -14.25 0.80
CA VAL A 74 -1.66 -13.42 1.93
C VAL A 74 -3.13 -13.68 2.23
N GLU A 75 -3.94 -13.87 1.19
CA GLU A 75 -5.35 -14.26 1.25
C GLU A 75 -5.50 -15.77 1.00
N ASN A 76 -6.48 -16.41 1.64
CA ASN A 76 -6.82 -17.82 1.42
C ASN A 76 -8.27 -18.07 1.01
N GLU A 77 -9.13 -17.04 1.01
CA GLU A 77 -10.50 -17.12 0.49
C GLU A 77 -10.51 -16.70 -0.99
N THR A 78 -10.70 -17.66 -1.89
CA THR A 78 -10.62 -17.46 -3.35
C THR A 78 -11.85 -16.76 -3.92
N ASN A 79 -12.99 -16.80 -3.23
CA ASN A 79 -14.19 -16.10 -3.66
C ASN A 79 -14.20 -14.66 -3.14
N PHE A 80 -14.14 -13.68 -4.05
CA PHE A 80 -14.06 -12.26 -3.69
C PHE A 80 -15.25 -11.79 -2.83
N GLU A 81 -16.48 -12.20 -3.16
CA GLU A 81 -17.68 -11.79 -2.41
C GLU A 81 -17.63 -12.31 -0.97
N ARG A 82 -17.17 -13.55 -0.76
CA ARG A 82 -16.94 -14.12 0.57
C ARG A 82 -15.83 -13.36 1.29
N ALA A 83 -14.69 -13.11 0.63
CA ALA A 83 -13.59 -12.35 1.21
C ALA A 83 -14.02 -10.93 1.62
N TRP A 84 -14.85 -10.27 0.82
CA TRP A 84 -15.43 -8.95 1.12
C TRP A 84 -16.26 -8.94 2.40
N ARG A 85 -17.09 -9.98 2.60
CA ARG A 85 -17.91 -10.11 3.82
C ARG A 85 -17.10 -10.45 5.07
N LEU A 86 -15.87 -10.96 4.94
CA LEU A 86 -15.01 -11.27 6.09
C LEU A 86 -14.39 -10.02 6.74
N GLN A 87 -14.42 -8.86 6.10
CA GLN A 87 -13.71 -7.66 6.56
C GLN A 87 -14.09 -7.22 7.98
N ALA A 88 -15.37 -7.29 8.35
CA ALA A 88 -15.82 -6.97 9.71
C ALA A 88 -15.16 -7.88 10.76
N MET A 89 -15.13 -9.20 10.51
CA MET A 89 -14.44 -10.14 11.39
C MET A 89 -12.92 -9.92 11.40
N ARG A 90 -12.32 -9.55 10.26
CA ARG A 90 -10.88 -9.29 10.15
C ARG A 90 -10.44 -8.06 10.94
N ARG A 91 -11.27 -7.01 11.00
CA ARG A 91 -11.03 -5.84 11.87
C ARG A 91 -10.96 -6.23 13.35
N GLU A 92 -11.66 -7.29 13.75
CA GLU A 92 -11.64 -7.84 15.11
C GLU A 92 -10.53 -8.88 15.34
N GLY A 93 -9.61 -9.06 14.39
CA GLY A 93 -8.55 -10.07 14.51
C GLY A 93 -9.01 -11.50 14.20
N ARG A 94 -10.25 -11.70 13.72
CA ARG A 94 -10.81 -13.02 13.42
C ARG A 94 -10.71 -13.32 11.93
N ARG A 95 -10.65 -14.62 11.57
CA ARG A 95 -10.63 -15.09 10.16
C ARG A 95 -9.51 -14.46 9.32
N ILE A 96 -8.37 -14.19 9.96
CA ILE A 96 -7.13 -13.77 9.30
C ILE A 96 -6.34 -15.02 8.89
N PRO A 97 -5.92 -15.15 7.62
CA PRO A 97 -5.02 -16.23 7.20
C PRO A 97 -3.72 -16.22 8.00
N ARG A 98 -3.19 -17.39 8.37
CA ARG A 98 -1.95 -17.50 9.16
C ARG A 98 -0.72 -16.90 8.45
N SER A 99 -0.74 -16.86 7.12
CA SER A 99 0.30 -16.26 6.28
C SER A 99 0.23 -14.72 6.25
N CYS A 100 -0.88 -14.11 6.67
CA CYS A 100 -1.05 -12.67 6.66
C CYS A 100 -0.44 -12.04 7.92
N THR A 101 0.67 -11.34 7.74
CA THR A 101 1.37 -10.63 8.83
C THR A 101 0.84 -9.22 9.07
N GLN A 102 0.12 -8.64 8.11
CA GLN A 102 -0.46 -7.31 8.19
C GLN A 102 -1.94 -7.35 7.81
N PRO A 103 -2.86 -7.57 8.77
CA PRO A 103 -4.29 -7.81 8.47
C PRO A 103 -5.00 -6.66 7.76
N THR A 104 -4.50 -5.43 7.89
CA THR A 104 -5.08 -4.25 7.23
C THR A 104 -5.04 -4.34 5.71
N VAL A 105 -4.13 -5.13 5.12
CA VAL A 105 -4.10 -5.34 3.67
C VAL A 105 -5.30 -6.14 3.16
N LEU A 106 -6.04 -6.82 4.05
CA LEU A 106 -7.23 -7.59 3.72
C LEU A 106 -8.54 -6.80 3.89
N LEU A 107 -8.44 -5.48 4.11
CA LEU A 107 -9.56 -4.54 4.28
C LEU A 107 -9.78 -3.76 2.97
N TRP A 108 -10.33 -4.46 1.98
CA TRP A 108 -10.62 -3.98 0.63
C TRP A 108 -11.44 -2.70 0.57
N GLU A 109 -12.39 -2.51 1.49
CA GLU A 109 -13.19 -1.31 1.61
C GLU A 109 -12.30 -0.07 1.87
N GLU A 110 -11.36 -0.18 2.80
CA GLU A 110 -10.43 0.90 3.12
C GLU A 110 -9.46 1.18 1.97
N MET A 111 -9.06 0.14 1.25
CA MET A 111 -8.21 0.26 0.05
C MET A 111 -8.96 0.84 -1.15
N ALA A 112 -10.26 0.61 -1.28
CA ALA A 112 -11.03 1.09 -2.42
C ALA A 112 -11.63 2.50 -2.22
N ARG A 113 -11.58 3.04 -1.00
CA ARG A 113 -12.02 4.39 -0.62
C ARG A 113 -11.02 5.47 -1.09
N VAL A 114 -10.82 5.55 -2.40
CA VAL A 114 -9.95 6.57 -3.00
C VAL A 114 -10.69 7.91 -3.09
N GLY A 115 -10.13 8.97 -2.50
CA GLY A 115 -10.65 10.35 -2.61
C GLY A 115 -11.59 10.83 -1.49
N GLU A 116 -11.57 10.17 -0.33
CA GLU A 116 -12.28 10.62 0.88
C GLU A 116 -11.50 11.60 1.76
#